data_AF-A0A7C2SMF1-F1
#
_entry.id   AF-A0A7C2SMF1-F1
#
_cell.length_a   1.000
_cell.length_b   1.000
_cell.length_c   1.000
_cell.angle_alpha   90.00
_cell.angle_beta   90.00
_cell.angle_gamma   90.00
#
_symmetry.space_group_name_H-M   'P 1'
#
loop_
_entity.id
_entity.type
_entity.pdbx_description
1 polymer ?
#
loop_
_entity_poly.entity_id
_entity_poly.type
_entity_poly.pdbx_seq_one_letter_code
_entity_poly.pdbx_strand_id
1 'polypeptide(L)'
;TIALLHNKIKATQAQLDKIEEIEEATSKIDTTYFEYREEYKKHILKIQANFERDRFSEYDIDQKTKTELENAGYSIKDSIASITHRYSNIQYLLIIEGQASKDNASDTHNFELSYKRALTLKNIWDRKGIDFGKNCEVLISGSGTGGTMREDEEKLNQRFLIHLVPKPGIIDASKRIQNEVQNE
;
A
#
# COMPACT_ATOMS: atom_id res chain seq x y z
N THR A 1 -1.01 -37.88 -22.25
CA THR A 1 -1.55 -36.58 -22.72
C THR A 1 -2.97 -36.27 -22.23
N ILE A 2 -3.42 -36.78 -21.08
CA ILE A 2 -4.58 -36.24 -20.32
C ILE A 2 -4.13 -35.87 -18.90
N ALA A 3 -3.29 -36.70 -18.27
CA ALA A 3 -2.63 -36.39 -17.00
C ALA A 3 -1.84 -35.07 -17.03
N LEU A 4 -1.06 -34.83 -18.08
CA LEU A 4 -0.31 -33.58 -18.28
C LEU A 4 -1.22 -32.34 -18.36
N LEU A 5 -2.42 -32.46 -18.95
CA LEU A 5 -3.38 -31.38 -19.04
C LEU A 5 -4.04 -31.12 -17.67
N HIS A 6 -4.46 -32.18 -16.97
CA HIS A 6 -5.01 -32.09 -15.61
C HIS A 6 -4.01 -31.49 -14.63
N ASN A 7 -2.73 -31.86 -14.71
CA ASN A 7 -1.68 -31.31 -13.83
C ASN A 7 -1.44 -29.83 -14.10
N LYS A 8 -1.46 -29.39 -15.38
CA LYS A 8 -1.41 -27.96 -15.72
C LYS A 8 -2.61 -27.20 -15.16
N ILE A 9 -3.83 -27.72 -15.34
CA ILE A 9 -5.05 -27.08 -14.82
C ILE A 9 -4.99 -26.93 -13.30
N LYS A 10 -4.60 -27.99 -12.57
CA LYS A 10 -4.44 -27.94 -11.10
C LYS A 10 -3.37 -26.94 -10.66
N ALA A 11 -2.23 -26.89 -11.36
CA ALA A 11 -1.17 -25.94 -11.07
C ALA A 11 -1.63 -24.49 -11.31
N THR A 12 -2.38 -24.23 -12.39
CA THR A 12 -2.96 -22.92 -12.68
C THR A 12 -4.00 -22.53 -11.62
N GLN A 13 -4.87 -23.44 -11.20
CA GLN A 13 -5.86 -23.15 -10.16
C GLN A 13 -5.19 -22.78 -8.83
N ALA A 14 -4.20 -23.56 -8.39
CA ALA A 14 -3.48 -23.26 -7.14
C ALA A 14 -2.71 -21.92 -7.19
N GLN A 15 -2.30 -21.46 -8.38
CA GLN A 15 -1.72 -20.14 -8.56
C GLN A 15 -2.77 -19.03 -8.42
N LEU A 16 -3.96 -19.22 -9.00
CA LEU A 16 -5.07 -18.28 -8.90
C LEU A 16 -5.54 -18.15 -7.44
N ASP A 17 -5.81 -19.27 -6.76
CA ASP A 17 -6.26 -19.28 -5.36
C ASP A 17 -5.27 -18.52 -4.45
N LYS A 18 -3.97 -18.68 -4.72
CA LYS A 18 -2.92 -17.98 -3.98
C LYS A 18 -2.90 -16.48 -4.28
N ILE A 19 -3.10 -16.07 -5.53
CA ILE A 19 -3.19 -14.64 -5.88
C ILE A 19 -4.39 -14.02 -5.18
N GLU A 20 -5.54 -14.67 -5.19
CA GLU A 20 -6.75 -14.20 -4.52
C GLU A 20 -6.55 -14.06 -3.01
N GLU A 21 -5.92 -15.05 -2.36
CA GLU A 21 -5.63 -15.01 -0.93
C GLU A 21 -4.68 -13.85 -0.56
N ILE A 22 -3.70 -13.56 -1.43
CA ILE A 22 -2.77 -12.44 -1.24
C ILE A 22 -3.49 -11.10 -1.41
N GLU A 23 -4.31 -10.97 -2.45
CA GLU A 23 -5.10 -9.75 -2.68
C GLU A 23 -6.07 -9.50 -1.52
N GLU A 24 -6.76 -10.54 -1.05
CA GLU A 24 -7.68 -10.46 0.09
C GLU A 24 -6.96 -10.11 1.40
N ALA A 25 -5.78 -10.69 1.66
CA ALA A 25 -5.01 -10.33 2.83
C ALA A 25 -4.50 -8.88 2.76
N THR A 26 -4.23 -8.39 1.55
CA THR A 26 -3.76 -7.02 1.31
C THR A 26 -4.88 -5.99 1.43
N SER A 27 -6.13 -6.34 1.13
CA SER A 27 -7.28 -5.44 1.30
C SER A 27 -7.77 -5.30 2.75
N LYS A 28 -7.35 -6.22 3.63
CA LYS A 28 -7.75 -6.31 5.04
C LYS A 28 -6.76 -5.66 6.01
N ILE A 29 -6.06 -4.60 5.61
CA ILE A 29 -5.28 -3.77 6.55
C ILE A 29 -6.24 -3.19 7.60
N ASP A 30 -5.72 -2.88 8.80
CA ASP A 30 -6.49 -2.43 9.96
C ASP A 30 -7.49 -1.30 9.62
N THR A 31 -8.77 -1.66 9.68
CA THR A 31 -9.89 -0.77 9.38
C THR A 31 -10.05 0.35 10.41
N THR A 32 -9.30 0.32 11.53
CA THR A 32 -9.19 1.43 12.48
C THR A 32 -8.59 2.66 11.81
N TYR A 33 -7.55 2.47 10.99
CA TYR A 33 -6.79 3.56 10.36
C TYR A 33 -7.10 3.73 8.87
N PHE A 34 -7.49 2.65 8.21
CA PHE A 34 -7.64 2.60 6.77
C PHE A 34 -9.07 2.31 6.34
N GLU A 35 -9.46 2.87 5.20
CA GLU A 35 -10.68 2.48 4.50
C GLU A 35 -10.31 1.99 3.10
N TYR A 36 -10.56 0.72 2.81
CA TYR A 36 -10.24 0.14 1.52
C TYR A 36 -11.33 0.47 0.48
N ARG A 37 -10.92 0.95 -0.69
CA ARG A 37 -11.78 1.18 -1.85
C ARG A 37 -11.48 0.10 -2.90
N GLU A 38 -12.34 -0.91 -2.97
CA GLU A 38 -12.21 -2.06 -3.88
C GLU A 38 -12.01 -1.64 -5.34
N GLU A 39 -12.85 -0.72 -5.84
CA GLU A 39 -12.81 -0.24 -7.22
C GLU A 39 -11.42 0.28 -7.64
N TYR A 40 -10.69 0.88 -6.70
CA TYR A 40 -9.39 1.49 -6.97
C TYR A 40 -8.21 0.67 -6.43
N LYS A 41 -8.48 -0.39 -5.67
CA LYS A 41 -7.50 -1.19 -4.92
C LYS A 41 -6.58 -0.34 -4.03
N LYS A 42 -7.15 0.64 -3.32
CA LYS A 42 -6.39 1.58 -2.48
C LYS A 42 -6.97 1.73 -1.09
N HIS A 43 -6.14 2.10 -0.14
CA HIS A 43 -6.54 2.45 1.21
C HIS A 43 -6.52 3.95 1.41
N ILE A 44 -7.63 4.52 1.88
CA ILE A 44 -7.64 5.90 2.38
C ILE A 44 -7.16 5.88 3.82
N LEU A 45 -6.12 6.66 4.15
CA LEU A 45 -5.74 6.89 5.54
C LEU A 45 -6.76 7.87 6.14
N LYS A 46 -7.57 7.37 7.08
CA LYS A 46 -8.68 8.14 7.67
C LYS A 46 -8.21 9.27 8.59
N ILE A 47 -6.97 9.19 9.06
CA ILE A 47 -6.37 10.20 9.94
C ILE A 47 -6.06 11.44 9.10
N GLN A 48 -6.68 12.56 9.45
CA GLN A 48 -6.41 13.84 8.82
C GLN A 48 -5.22 14.51 9.50
N ALA A 49 -4.13 14.72 8.75
CA ALA A 49 -2.94 15.40 9.25
C ALA A 49 -3.16 16.90 9.53
N ASN A 50 -4.24 17.49 8.99
CA ASN A 50 -4.64 18.87 9.22
C ASN A 50 -3.55 19.92 8.98
N PHE A 51 -2.70 19.71 7.98
CA PHE A 51 -1.70 20.71 7.59
C PHE A 51 -2.38 22.03 7.25
N GLU A 52 -1.85 23.13 7.79
CA GLU A 52 -2.24 24.46 7.35
C GLU A 52 -1.90 24.68 5.86
N ARG A 53 -2.40 25.78 5.30
CA ARG A 53 -2.15 26.16 3.91
C ARG A 53 -0.64 26.25 3.65
N ASP A 54 -0.19 25.61 2.56
CA ASP A 54 1.22 25.56 2.13
C ASP A 54 2.21 24.99 3.15
N ARG A 55 1.70 24.44 4.25
CA ARG A 55 2.48 23.73 5.25
C ARG A 55 2.57 22.24 4.93
N PHE A 56 3.68 21.66 5.35
CA PHE A 56 3.98 20.25 5.15
C PHE A 56 4.93 19.70 6.20
N SER A 57 5.36 20.46 7.20
CA SER A 57 6.31 20.00 8.21
C SER A 57 5.62 19.11 9.24
N GLU A 58 6.33 18.15 9.81
CA GLU A 58 5.80 17.36 10.94
C GLU A 58 5.54 18.21 12.20
N TYR A 59 6.20 19.37 12.29
CA TYR A 59 6.00 20.33 13.37
C TYR A 59 4.64 21.05 13.23
N ASP A 60 4.04 21.01 12.04
CA ASP A 60 2.72 21.55 11.76
C ASP A 60 1.60 20.57 12.17
N ILE A 61 1.95 19.34 12.60
CA ILE A 61 1.01 18.30 13.03
C ILE A 61 1.05 18.22 14.57
N ASP A 62 -0.13 18.18 15.20
CA ASP A 62 -0.22 18.00 16.65
C ASP A 62 0.25 16.60 17.10
N GLN A 63 0.61 16.47 18.37
CA GLN A 63 1.23 15.24 18.88
C GLN A 63 0.27 14.05 18.89
N LYS A 64 -1.04 14.27 19.07
CA LYS A 64 -2.04 13.20 19.05
C LYS A 64 -2.15 12.63 17.65
N THR A 65 -2.31 13.51 16.65
CA THR A 65 -2.38 13.12 15.24
C THR A 65 -1.09 12.42 14.78
N LYS A 66 0.09 12.89 15.21
CA LYS A 66 1.36 12.18 14.94
C LYS A 66 1.36 10.76 15.48
N THR A 67 0.90 10.56 16.72
CA THR A 67 0.80 9.22 17.32
C THR A 67 -0.14 8.31 16.53
N GLU A 68 -1.27 8.83 16.07
CA GLU A 68 -2.20 8.08 15.22
C GLU A 68 -1.58 7.70 13.86
N LEU A 69 -0.86 8.63 13.21
CA LEU A 69 -0.12 8.37 11.97
C LEU A 69 0.98 7.30 12.16
N GLU A 70 1.66 7.31 13.30
CA GLU A 70 2.65 6.30 13.66
C GLU A 70 1.99 4.92 13.84
N ASN A 71 0.87 4.85 14.55
CA ASN A 71 0.11 3.61 14.74
C ASN A 71 -0.41 3.03 13.42
N ALA A 72 -0.83 3.90 12.50
CA ALA A 72 -1.19 3.48 11.14
C ALA A 72 0.01 2.86 10.39
N GLY A 73 1.22 3.40 10.58
CA GLY A 73 2.46 2.83 10.03
C GLY A 73 2.78 1.44 10.62
N TYR A 74 2.67 1.28 11.94
CA TYR A 74 2.83 -0.02 12.59
C TYR A 74 1.82 -1.05 12.09
N SER A 75 0.56 -0.64 11.93
CA SER A 75 -0.48 -1.51 11.37
C SER A 75 -0.12 -2.07 9.99
N ILE A 76 0.34 -1.23 9.06
CA ILE A 76 0.78 -1.69 7.73
C ILE A 76 1.98 -2.65 7.87
N LYS A 77 2.95 -2.32 8.72
CA LYS A 77 4.13 -3.15 8.96
C LYS A 77 3.74 -4.54 9.45
N ASP A 78 2.85 -4.63 10.43
CA ASP A 78 2.38 -5.89 11.00
C ASP A 78 1.57 -6.70 9.97
N SER A 79 0.73 -6.03 9.16
CA SER A 79 0.03 -6.67 8.04
C SER A 79 1.02 -7.30 7.05
N ILE A 80 2.00 -6.53 6.56
CA ILE A 80 3.01 -7.02 5.61
C ILE A 80 3.82 -8.19 6.21
N ALA A 81 4.24 -8.07 7.48
CA ALA A 81 4.98 -9.11 8.17
C ALA A 81 4.13 -10.40 8.29
N SER A 82 2.85 -10.29 8.62
CA SER A 82 1.93 -11.43 8.76
C SER A 82 1.69 -12.16 7.43
N ILE A 83 1.63 -11.43 6.32
CA ILE A 83 1.42 -12.03 4.99
C ILE A 83 2.73 -12.63 4.48
N THR A 84 3.85 -11.93 4.66
CA THR A 84 5.19 -12.42 4.29
C THR A 84 5.55 -13.70 5.04
N HIS A 85 5.15 -13.83 6.31
CA HIS A 85 5.35 -15.06 7.06
C HIS A 85 4.62 -16.26 6.43
N ARG A 86 3.42 -16.04 5.90
CA ARG A 86 2.63 -17.06 5.18
C ARG A 86 3.16 -17.30 3.76
N TYR A 87 3.71 -16.27 3.11
CA TYR A 87 4.23 -16.32 1.75
C TYR A 87 5.57 -15.60 1.61
N SER A 88 6.65 -16.31 1.93
CA SER A 88 8.01 -15.75 1.99
C SER A 88 8.55 -15.13 0.70
N ASN A 89 7.93 -15.40 -0.44
CA ASN A 89 8.41 -15.01 -1.77
C ASN A 89 7.69 -13.79 -2.35
N ILE A 90 6.71 -13.23 -1.64
CA ILE A 90 5.99 -12.04 -2.10
C ILE A 90 6.83 -10.80 -1.80
N GLN A 91 6.97 -9.95 -2.80
CA GLN A 91 7.46 -8.59 -2.64
C GLN A 91 6.28 -7.63 -2.60
N TYR A 92 6.40 -6.50 -1.94
CA TYR A 92 5.38 -5.47 -1.86
C TYR A 92 5.89 -4.16 -2.40
N LEU A 93 4.99 -3.40 -3.00
CA LEU A 93 5.19 -1.99 -3.27
C LEU A 93 4.20 -1.21 -2.40
N LEU A 94 4.74 -0.48 -1.43
CA LEU A 94 4.00 0.46 -0.60
C LEU A 94 4.15 1.85 -1.20
N ILE A 95 3.07 2.42 -1.71
CA ILE A 95 3.04 3.79 -2.23
C ILE A 95 2.32 4.67 -1.22
N ILE A 96 3.03 5.70 -0.74
CA ILE A 96 2.48 6.78 0.07
C ILE A 96 2.16 7.94 -0.86
N GLU A 97 0.88 8.08 -1.22
CA GLU A 97 0.41 9.15 -2.09
C GLU A 97 -0.20 10.28 -1.27
N GLY A 98 0.26 11.51 -1.47
CA GLY A 98 -0.41 12.71 -0.97
C GLY A 98 -1.39 13.26 -1.99
N GLN A 99 -2.55 13.72 -1.51
CA GLN A 99 -3.52 14.49 -2.29
C GLN A 99 -3.64 15.93 -1.73
N ALA A 100 -3.95 16.87 -2.61
CA ALA A 100 -4.21 18.26 -2.28
C ALA A 100 -5.66 18.65 -2.63
N SER A 101 -6.22 19.59 -1.87
CA SER A 101 -7.46 20.26 -2.22
C SER A 101 -7.26 21.14 -3.45
N LYS A 102 -8.26 21.21 -4.32
CA LYS A 102 -8.29 22.18 -5.41
C LYS A 102 -8.56 23.58 -4.85
N ASP A 103 -7.58 24.46 -5.01
CA ASP A 103 -7.67 25.87 -4.67
C ASP A 103 -7.16 26.74 -5.84
N ASN A 104 -6.90 28.02 -5.60
CA ASN A 104 -6.42 28.94 -6.63
C ASN A 104 -4.91 28.78 -6.92
N ALA A 105 -4.21 27.83 -6.30
CA ALA A 105 -2.79 27.59 -6.58
C ALA A 105 -2.61 26.83 -7.90
N SER A 106 -1.41 26.93 -8.48
CA SER A 106 -1.07 26.20 -9.70
C SER A 106 -1.05 24.69 -9.48
N ASP A 107 -1.32 23.91 -10.53
CA ASP A 107 -1.26 22.44 -10.46
C ASP A 107 0.15 21.96 -10.07
N THR A 108 1.20 22.57 -10.62
CA THR A 108 2.60 22.27 -10.26
C THR A 108 2.85 22.44 -8.76
N HIS A 109 2.36 23.52 -8.16
CA HIS A 109 2.46 23.75 -6.73
C HIS A 109 1.74 22.66 -5.93
N ASN A 110 0.53 22.28 -6.35
CA ASN A 110 -0.24 21.23 -5.68
C ASN A 110 0.42 19.84 -5.81
N PHE A 111 1.05 19.52 -6.94
CA PHE A 111 1.87 18.30 -7.08
C PHE A 111 3.06 18.29 -6.11
N GLU A 112 3.82 19.39 -6.05
CA GLU A 112 4.95 19.50 -5.12
C GLU A 112 4.51 19.44 -3.65
N LEU A 113 3.46 20.17 -3.28
CA LEU A 113 2.98 20.25 -1.91
C LEU A 113 2.48 18.88 -1.43
N SER A 114 1.69 18.20 -2.26
CA SER A 114 1.19 16.86 -1.93
C SER A 114 2.32 15.84 -1.78
N TYR A 115 3.35 15.88 -2.65
CA TYR A 115 4.54 15.06 -2.49
C TYR A 115 5.29 15.36 -1.19
N LYS A 116 5.51 16.65 -0.87
CA LYS A 116 6.18 17.08 0.37
C LYS A 116 5.44 16.59 1.62
N ARG A 117 4.11 16.63 1.62
CA ARG A 117 3.27 16.10 2.71
C ARG A 117 3.41 14.57 2.83
N ALA A 118 3.41 13.84 1.72
CA ALA A 118 3.62 12.40 1.73
C ALA A 118 5.03 12.01 2.24
N LEU A 119 6.04 12.79 1.86
CA LEU A 119 7.40 12.66 2.40
C LEU A 119 7.43 12.90 3.92
N THR A 120 6.67 13.86 4.43
CA THR A 120 6.56 14.09 5.87
C THR A 120 5.97 12.89 6.61
N LEU A 121 4.92 12.25 6.07
CA LEU A 121 4.40 11.01 6.65
C LEU A 121 5.47 9.92 6.70
N LYS A 122 6.22 9.74 5.61
CA LYS A 122 7.35 8.79 5.59
C LYS A 122 8.42 9.13 6.62
N ASN A 123 8.77 10.40 6.78
CA ASN A 123 9.75 10.85 7.76
C ASN A 123 9.30 10.62 9.21
N ILE A 124 8.00 10.73 9.49
CA ILE A 124 7.43 10.38 10.80
C ILE A 124 7.67 8.89 11.07
N TRP A 125 7.35 8.02 10.10
CA TRP A 125 7.57 6.58 10.21
C TRP A 125 9.04 6.21 10.37
N ASP A 126 9.93 6.85 9.61
CA ASP A 126 11.38 6.59 9.67
C ASP A 126 11.99 6.96 11.02
N ARG A 127 11.60 8.10 11.59
CA ARG A 127 12.09 8.51 12.92
C ARG A 127 11.65 7.58 14.04
N LYS A 128 10.56 6.83 13.84
CA LYS A 128 10.10 5.78 14.76
C LYS A 128 10.67 4.40 14.46
N GLY A 129 11.52 4.27 13.43
CA GLY A 129 12.09 2.98 13.04
C GLY A 129 11.03 2.02 12.47
N ILE A 130 9.98 2.54 11.85
CA ILE A 130 8.97 1.73 11.14
C ILE A 130 9.57 1.27 9.81
N ASP A 131 10.31 0.17 9.88
CA ASP A 131 10.84 -0.54 8.72
C ASP A 131 9.85 -1.62 8.25
N PHE A 132 9.50 -1.59 6.95
CA PHE A 132 8.63 -2.56 6.30
C PHE A 132 9.37 -3.81 5.80
N GLY A 133 10.69 -3.87 6.04
CA GLY A 133 11.54 -5.00 5.72
C GLY A 133 11.92 -5.07 4.25
N LYS A 134 12.84 -5.98 3.93
CA LYS A 134 13.42 -6.12 2.57
C LYS A 134 12.41 -6.55 1.51
N ASN A 135 11.27 -7.10 1.93
CA ASN A 135 10.21 -7.56 1.03
C ASN A 135 9.20 -6.45 0.70
N CYS A 136 9.45 -5.21 1.11
CA CYS A 136 8.60 -4.07 0.81
C CYS A 136 9.43 -2.89 0.31
N GLU A 137 9.16 -2.49 -0.93
CA GLU A 137 9.67 -1.26 -1.52
C GLU A 137 8.72 -0.12 -1.21
N VAL A 138 9.23 0.99 -0.66
CA VAL A 138 8.41 2.17 -0.32
C VAL A 138 8.65 3.29 -1.32
N LEU A 139 7.58 3.75 -1.97
CA LEU A 139 7.60 4.92 -2.85
C LEU A 139 6.75 6.04 -2.28
N ILE A 140 7.14 7.27 -2.59
CA ILE A 140 6.43 8.49 -2.21
C ILE A 140 5.94 9.17 -3.49
N SER A 141 4.68 9.55 -3.53
CA SER A 141 4.08 10.26 -4.66
C SER A 141 3.21 11.43 -4.18
N GLY A 142 3.05 12.42 -5.06
CA GLY A 142 2.08 13.49 -4.91
C GLY A 142 1.22 13.56 -6.15
N SER A 143 -0.10 13.54 -6.00
CA SER A 143 -1.04 13.63 -7.13
C SER A 143 -1.74 14.99 -7.23
N GLY A 144 -1.42 15.92 -6.33
CA GLY A 144 -1.96 17.27 -6.32
C GLY A 144 -3.49 17.29 -6.27
N THR A 145 -4.10 18.06 -7.17
CA THR A 145 -5.55 18.16 -7.35
C THR A 145 -6.13 17.09 -8.28
N GLY A 146 -5.28 16.21 -8.81
CA GLY A 146 -5.67 15.08 -9.66
C GLY A 146 -5.89 13.80 -8.84
N GLY A 147 -5.60 12.68 -9.48
CA GLY A 147 -5.77 11.33 -8.91
C GLY A 147 -7.22 10.87 -8.91
N THR A 148 -7.44 9.65 -8.38
CA THR A 148 -8.76 9.03 -8.25
C THR A 148 -9.32 9.20 -6.84
N MET A 149 -10.59 8.80 -6.63
CA MET A 149 -11.28 8.80 -5.32
C MET A 149 -11.48 10.18 -4.70
N ARG A 150 -11.51 11.25 -5.48
CA ARG A 150 -11.73 12.60 -4.94
C ARG A 150 -13.14 12.74 -4.39
N GLU A 151 -13.26 13.43 -3.27
CA GLU A 151 -14.52 13.87 -2.67
C GLU A 151 -14.94 15.20 -3.31
N ASP A 152 -16.25 15.44 -3.37
CA ASP A 152 -16.81 16.70 -3.86
C ASP A 152 -16.40 17.88 -2.97
N GLU A 153 -16.30 17.65 -1.65
CA GLU A 153 -15.76 18.64 -0.72
C GLU A 153 -14.23 18.64 -0.76
N GLU A 154 -13.66 19.62 -1.46
CA GLU A 154 -12.22 19.68 -1.75
C GLU A 154 -11.31 19.67 -0.51
N LYS A 155 -11.79 20.15 0.64
CA LYS A 155 -11.02 20.10 1.90
C LYS A 155 -10.74 18.66 2.35
N LEU A 156 -11.64 17.72 2.07
CA LEU A 156 -11.49 16.30 2.40
C LEU A 156 -10.46 15.59 1.51
N ASN A 157 -10.04 16.23 0.40
CA ASN A 157 -8.98 15.72 -0.48
C ASN A 157 -7.57 16.03 0.04
N GLN A 158 -7.42 16.74 1.16
CA GLN A 158 -6.12 16.93 1.83
C GLN A 158 -5.79 15.73 2.72
N ARG A 159 -5.42 14.62 2.08
CA ARG A 159 -5.27 13.32 2.75
C ARG A 159 -4.15 12.49 2.14
N PHE A 160 -3.94 11.33 2.74
CA PHE A 160 -3.02 10.32 2.23
C PHE A 160 -3.79 9.11 1.69
N LEU A 161 -3.32 8.61 0.56
CA LEU A 161 -3.72 7.31 0.04
C LEU A 161 -2.54 6.35 0.18
N ILE A 162 -2.82 5.15 0.68
CA ILE A 162 -1.85 4.08 0.82
C ILE A 162 -2.17 3.00 -0.19
N HIS A 163 -1.22 2.71 -1.08
CA HIS A 163 -1.34 1.62 -2.03
C HIS A 163 -0.41 0.52 -1.57
N LEU A 164 -0.96 -0.63 -1.20
CA LEU A 164 -0.17 -1.82 -0.92
C LEU A 164 -0.38 -2.77 -2.10
N VAL A 165 0.63 -2.88 -2.96
CA VAL A 165 0.54 -3.69 -4.18
C VAL A 165 1.40 -4.93 -4.01
N PRO A 166 0.82 -6.14 -3.97
CA PRO A 166 1.59 -7.36 -3.93
C PRO A 166 2.25 -7.61 -5.29
N LYS A 167 3.54 -7.93 -5.26
CA LYS A 167 4.36 -8.40 -6.37
C LYS A 167 4.70 -9.88 -6.08
N PRO A 168 3.79 -10.83 -6.39
CA PRO A 168 3.94 -12.24 -6.01
C PRO A 168 5.12 -12.98 -6.70
N GLY A 169 5.78 -12.32 -7.68
CA GLY A 169 6.85 -12.92 -8.46
C GLY A 169 6.36 -14.02 -9.40
N ILE A 170 7.29 -14.75 -10.03
CA ILE A 170 6.95 -15.98 -10.75
C ILE A 170 6.71 -17.05 -9.68
N ILE A 171 5.46 -17.50 -9.55
CA ILE A 171 5.13 -18.67 -8.73
C ILE A 171 5.68 -19.89 -9.47
N ASP A 172 6.89 -20.32 -9.12
CA ASP A 172 7.63 -21.38 -9.78
C ASP A 172 7.03 -22.76 -9.48
N ALA A 173 5.82 -23.02 -9.98
CA ALA A 173 5.14 -24.31 -9.94
C ALA A 173 5.96 -25.41 -10.65
N SER A 174 6.88 -25.01 -11.53
CA SER A 174 7.85 -25.83 -12.24
C SER A 174 8.74 -26.66 -11.32
N LYS A 175 9.07 -26.16 -10.12
CA LYS A 175 9.94 -26.88 -9.17
C LYS A 175 9.28 -28.08 -8.50
N ARG A 176 7.94 -28.11 -8.38
CA ARG A 176 7.24 -29.30 -7.86
C ARG A 176 7.14 -30.41 -8.91
N ILE A 177 6.88 -30.05 -10.16
CA ILE A 177 6.73 -31.03 -11.26
C ILE A 177 8.06 -31.74 -11.58
N GLN A 178 9.20 -31.04 -11.51
CA GLN A 178 10.50 -31.70 -11.71
C GLN A 178 10.86 -32.70 -10.60
N ASN A 179 10.46 -32.43 -9.35
CA ASN A 179 10.73 -33.32 -8.23
C ASN A 179 9.80 -34.53 -8.19
N GLU A 180 8.58 -34.44 -8.73
CA GLU A 180 7.67 -35.59 -8.83
C GLU A 180 8.04 -36.50 -10.01
N VAL A 181 8.53 -35.96 -11.12
CA VAL A 181 8.95 -36.75 -12.31
C VAL A 181 10.33 -37.41 -12.12
N GLN A 182 11.15 -36.96 -11.17
CA GLN A 182 12.44 -37.59 -10.84
C GLN A 182 12.33 -38.71 -9.79
N ASN A 183 11.15 -38.90 -9.18
CA ASN A 183 10.89 -39.92 -8.15
C ASN A 183 9.94 -41.04 -8.62
N GLU A 184 9.65 -41.12 -9.93
CA GLU A 184 9.01 -42.25 -10.62
C GLU A 184 10.01 -42.90 -11.60
#